data_AF-A0A8H6GRW4-F1
#
_entry.id   AF-A0A8H6GRW4-F1
#
_cell.length_a   1.000
_cell.length_b   1.000
_cell.length_c   1.000
_cell.angle_alpha   90.00
_cell.angle_beta   90.00
_cell.angle_gamma   90.00
#
_symmetry.space_group_name_H-M   'P 1'
#
loop_
_entity.id
_entity.type
_entity.pdbx_description
1 polymer ?
#
loop_
_entity_poly.entity_id
_entity_poly.type
_entity_poly.pdbx_seq_one_letter_code
_entity_poly.pdbx_strand_id
1 'polypeptide(L)'
;MKFFTAFSALLAVASATPTTPSKTLDKRATTWCDAFGSLQTEGYTVYHNNWGSGQATSGSQCTTFNSVKNKSFSWSTKWSWAGGNIHVKSYSNVALENINKKVSAIKSIPTKWTWRYTGTNMVSDVSYDLWLAPSVGAANKYEIMIWVGSYGGAGPISDSGSTPLATLTINGAQWKLFRGPNGDTTVYSFVATKNQGNFEGDLLPFLTYLTKSQGVPSSYVATSFQAGTEPFVGSNCVFATSAYSLSVN
;
A
#
# COMPACT_ATOMS: atom_id res chain seq x y z
N MET A 1 -38.51 -20.67 -82.46
CA MET A 1 -38.03 -21.25 -81.18
C MET A 1 -36.94 -20.34 -80.61
N LYS A 2 -37.17 -19.86 -79.38
CA LYS A 2 -36.24 -19.39 -78.34
C LYS A 2 -35.20 -18.29 -78.65
N PHE A 3 -35.50 -17.11 -78.07
CA PHE A 3 -34.63 -16.02 -77.65
C PHE A 3 -33.40 -16.49 -76.86
N PHE A 4 -32.31 -15.73 -76.88
CA PHE A 4 -31.55 -15.36 -75.67
C PHE A 4 -30.81 -14.02 -75.85
N THR A 5 -31.13 -13.08 -74.95
CA THR A 5 -30.56 -11.73 -74.81
C THR A 5 -29.40 -11.80 -73.81
N ALA A 6 -28.24 -11.25 -74.14
CA ALA A 6 -27.08 -11.20 -73.24
C ALA A 6 -27.12 -9.95 -72.35
N PHE A 7 -27.17 -10.14 -71.02
CA PHE A 7 -27.01 -9.09 -70.01
C PHE A 7 -25.53 -8.97 -69.61
N SER A 8 -24.95 -7.77 -69.72
CA SER A 8 -23.64 -7.45 -69.15
C SER A 8 -23.80 -7.06 -67.68
N ALA A 9 -23.14 -7.78 -66.78
CA ALA A 9 -23.10 -7.49 -65.35
C ALA A 9 -21.87 -6.61 -65.04
N LEU A 10 -22.10 -5.41 -64.47
CA LEU A 10 -21.05 -4.60 -63.85
C LEU A 10 -20.68 -5.20 -62.49
N LEU A 11 -19.42 -5.60 -62.31
CA LEU A 11 -18.84 -5.98 -61.02
C LEU A 11 -18.46 -4.72 -60.24
N ALA A 12 -19.15 -4.47 -59.12
CA ALA A 12 -18.74 -3.47 -58.14
C ALA A 12 -17.60 -4.03 -57.28
N VAL A 13 -16.44 -3.38 -57.32
CA VAL A 13 -15.27 -3.76 -56.53
C VAL A 13 -15.37 -3.07 -55.16
N ALA A 14 -15.71 -3.83 -54.12
CA ALA A 14 -15.70 -3.33 -52.75
C ALA A 14 -14.26 -3.23 -52.24
N SER A 15 -13.77 -2.01 -52.06
CA SER A 15 -12.46 -1.72 -51.45
C SER A 15 -12.51 -1.98 -49.95
N ALA A 16 -11.97 -3.12 -49.51
CA ALA A 16 -11.74 -3.42 -48.10
C ALA A 16 -10.58 -2.55 -47.58
N THR A 17 -10.86 -1.65 -46.64
CA THR A 17 -9.81 -0.92 -45.92
C THR A 17 -9.13 -1.86 -44.93
N PRO A 18 -7.79 -1.98 -44.94
CA PRO A 18 -7.09 -2.78 -43.95
C PRO A 18 -7.24 -2.12 -42.58
N THR A 19 -7.97 -2.78 -41.67
CA THR A 19 -8.01 -2.41 -40.27
C THR A 19 -6.67 -2.75 -39.63
N THR A 20 -5.84 -1.74 -39.40
CA THR A 20 -4.60 -1.89 -38.63
C THR A 20 -4.99 -2.33 -37.22
N PRO A 21 -4.51 -3.49 -36.71
CA PRO A 21 -4.74 -3.86 -35.32
C PRO A 21 -4.12 -2.78 -34.44
N SER A 22 -4.93 -2.14 -33.60
CA SER A 22 -4.42 -1.26 -32.55
C SER A 22 -3.61 -2.13 -31.60
N LYS A 23 -2.28 -2.05 -31.68
CA LYS A 23 -1.39 -2.61 -30.66
C LYS A 23 -1.43 -1.69 -29.45
N THR A 24 -2.52 -1.73 -28.68
CA THR A 24 -2.47 -1.32 -27.29
C THR A 24 -1.54 -2.29 -26.57
N LEU A 25 -0.27 -1.88 -26.42
CA LEU A 25 0.65 -2.52 -25.49
C LEU A 25 0.06 -2.30 -24.08
N ASP A 26 -0.56 -3.33 -23.52
CA ASP A 26 -0.85 -3.36 -22.09
C ASP A 26 0.46 -3.09 -21.35
N LYS A 27 0.45 -2.08 -20.47
CA LYS A 27 1.57 -1.76 -19.58
C LYS A 27 1.94 -3.05 -18.85
N ARG A 28 3.11 -3.63 -19.18
CA ARG A 28 3.55 -4.91 -18.61
C ARG A 28 3.79 -4.75 -17.11
N ALA A 29 3.41 -5.76 -16.35
CA ALA A 29 3.75 -5.84 -14.92
C ALA A 29 5.26 -5.66 -14.74
N THR A 30 5.65 -4.94 -13.69
CA THR A 30 7.06 -4.67 -13.36
C THR A 30 7.39 -5.37 -12.06
N THR A 31 8.47 -6.17 -12.04
CA THR A 31 8.90 -6.94 -10.87
C THR A 31 10.31 -6.55 -10.47
N TRP A 32 10.53 -6.37 -9.17
CA TRP A 32 11.85 -6.17 -8.56
C TRP A 32 12.09 -7.24 -7.52
N CYS A 33 13.32 -7.78 -7.49
CA CYS A 33 13.75 -8.79 -6.51
C CYS A 33 15.08 -8.44 -5.82
N ASP A 34 15.74 -7.33 -6.22
CA ASP A 34 16.99 -6.86 -5.62
C ASP A 34 16.74 -6.19 -4.27
N ALA A 35 17.69 -5.47 -3.68
CA ALA A 35 17.44 -4.82 -2.39
C ALA A 35 16.39 -3.69 -2.49
N PHE A 36 16.44 -2.92 -3.59
CA PHE A 36 15.63 -1.73 -3.79
C PHE A 36 15.14 -1.63 -5.24
N GLY A 37 13.89 -1.23 -5.41
CA GLY A 37 13.28 -0.96 -6.71
C GLY A 37 12.07 -0.06 -6.54
N SER A 38 11.75 0.73 -7.55
CA SER A 38 10.57 1.60 -7.46
C SER A 38 10.00 1.98 -8.81
N LEU A 39 8.73 2.37 -8.82
CA LEU A 39 8.04 2.94 -9.97
C LEU A 39 7.16 4.10 -9.55
N GLN A 40 7.41 5.28 -10.13
CA GLN A 40 6.50 6.42 -10.01
C GLN A 40 5.39 6.33 -11.05
N THR A 41 4.14 6.49 -10.61
CA THR A 41 2.95 6.46 -11.50
C THR A 41 1.75 7.08 -10.79
N GLU A 42 0.90 7.81 -11.51
CA GLU A 42 -0.34 8.42 -10.97
C GLU A 42 -0.16 9.36 -9.76
N GLY A 43 1.05 9.92 -9.57
CA GLY A 43 1.38 10.75 -8.41
C GLY A 43 1.77 9.96 -7.15
N TYR A 44 1.96 8.65 -7.28
CA TYR A 44 2.43 7.75 -6.21
C TYR A 44 3.76 7.12 -6.60
N THR A 45 4.42 6.51 -5.62
CA THR A 45 5.56 5.63 -5.84
C THR A 45 5.26 4.24 -5.30
N VAL A 46 5.44 3.22 -6.12
CA VAL A 46 5.43 1.82 -5.68
C VAL A 46 6.86 1.44 -5.32
N TYR A 47 7.08 0.92 -4.13
CA TYR A 47 8.40 0.57 -3.62
C TYR A 47 8.56 -0.94 -3.41
N HIS A 48 9.66 -1.47 -3.93
CA HIS A 48 10.35 -2.63 -3.42
C HIS A 48 11.44 -2.14 -2.46
N ASN A 49 11.30 -2.42 -1.17
CA ASN A 49 12.11 -1.77 -0.14
C ASN A 49 12.56 -2.79 0.93
N ASN A 50 13.62 -3.54 0.65
CA ASN A 50 14.17 -4.55 1.56
C ASN A 50 15.22 -3.95 2.51
N TRP A 51 14.92 -2.80 3.10
CA TRP A 51 15.83 -2.04 3.96
C TRP A 51 16.38 -2.85 5.15
N GLY A 52 15.59 -3.77 5.68
CA GLY A 52 15.92 -4.59 6.85
C GLY A 52 16.46 -5.98 6.50
N SER A 53 16.68 -6.29 5.23
CA SER A 53 17.06 -7.65 4.79
C SER A 53 18.36 -8.15 5.41
N GLY A 54 19.29 -7.25 5.76
CA GLY A 54 20.52 -7.59 6.47
C GLY A 54 20.32 -8.17 7.88
N GLN A 55 19.11 -8.07 8.45
CA GLN A 55 18.75 -8.71 9.73
C GLN A 55 18.32 -10.18 9.55
N ALA A 56 18.12 -10.64 8.30
CA ALA A 56 17.78 -12.02 8.01
C ALA A 56 19.04 -12.89 7.96
N THR A 57 18.94 -14.14 8.41
CA THR A 57 19.98 -15.15 8.16
C THR A 57 19.91 -15.68 6.73
N SER A 58 18.72 -15.66 6.14
CA SER A 58 18.47 -16.05 4.75
C SER A 58 17.09 -15.57 4.30
N GLY A 59 16.92 -15.39 3.00
CA GLY A 59 15.61 -15.13 2.41
C GLY A 59 15.70 -14.26 1.16
N SER A 60 14.54 -13.98 0.60
CA SER A 60 14.38 -13.14 -0.58
C SER A 60 12.97 -12.59 -0.64
N GLN A 61 12.80 -11.48 -1.34
CA GLN A 61 11.51 -10.88 -1.61
C GLN A 61 11.47 -10.35 -3.03
N CYS A 62 10.34 -10.51 -3.70
CA CYS A 62 10.06 -9.92 -4.99
C CYS A 62 8.74 -9.16 -4.94
N THR A 63 8.72 -7.90 -5.39
CA THR A 63 7.51 -7.09 -5.48
C THR A 63 7.15 -6.87 -6.94
N THR A 64 5.87 -7.07 -7.28
CA THR A 64 5.32 -6.91 -8.62
C THR A 64 4.26 -5.83 -8.61
N PHE A 65 4.48 -4.76 -9.37
CA PHE A 65 3.42 -3.83 -9.76
C PHE A 65 2.64 -4.42 -10.94
N ASN A 66 1.33 -4.62 -10.78
CA ASN A 66 0.48 -5.18 -11.82
C ASN A 66 -0.12 -4.09 -12.71
N SER A 67 -0.88 -3.17 -12.12
CA SER A 67 -1.60 -2.13 -12.85
C SER A 67 -2.08 -1.01 -11.93
N VAL A 68 -2.42 0.14 -12.52
CA VAL A 68 -3.19 1.19 -11.86
C VAL A 68 -4.30 1.65 -12.79
N LYS A 69 -5.54 1.73 -12.29
CA LYS A 69 -6.71 2.21 -13.04
C LYS A 69 -7.51 3.13 -12.15
N ASN A 70 -7.79 4.36 -12.60
CA ASN A 70 -8.50 5.38 -11.82
C ASN A 70 -7.89 5.59 -10.42
N LYS A 71 -6.55 5.66 -10.34
CA LYS A 71 -5.78 5.75 -9.08
C LYS A 71 -6.01 4.60 -8.08
N SER A 72 -6.56 3.47 -8.54
CA SER A 72 -6.62 2.23 -7.79
C SER A 72 -5.51 1.28 -8.24
N PHE A 73 -4.61 0.95 -7.33
CA PHE A 73 -3.40 0.17 -7.56
C PHE A 73 -3.66 -1.31 -7.31
N SER A 74 -3.11 -2.15 -8.19
CA SER A 74 -2.96 -3.58 -7.97
C SER A 74 -1.48 -3.96 -8.00
N TRP A 75 -1.04 -4.67 -6.97
CA TRP A 75 0.35 -5.09 -6.80
C TRP A 75 0.44 -6.29 -5.85
N SER A 76 1.58 -6.95 -5.82
CA SER A 76 1.85 -8.06 -4.90
C SER A 76 3.30 -8.07 -4.45
N THR A 77 3.57 -8.73 -3.33
CA THR A 77 4.93 -9.09 -2.93
C THR A 77 4.95 -10.55 -2.48
N LYS A 78 5.95 -11.30 -2.97
CA LYS A 78 6.21 -12.69 -2.58
C LYS A 78 7.54 -12.73 -1.85
N TRP A 79 7.58 -13.38 -0.70
CA TRP A 79 8.79 -13.42 0.11
C TRP A 79 8.94 -14.70 0.92
N SER A 80 10.16 -14.92 1.38
CA SER A 80 10.51 -15.88 2.43
C SER A 80 11.67 -15.30 3.20
N TRP A 81 11.55 -15.21 4.51
CA TRP A 81 12.56 -14.63 5.39
C TRP A 81 12.75 -15.51 6.62
N ALA A 82 14.00 -15.71 7.02
CA ALA A 82 14.38 -16.44 8.22
C ALA A 82 15.43 -15.66 9.03
N GLY A 83 15.46 -15.89 10.34
CA GLY A 83 16.37 -15.20 11.26
C GLY A 83 15.94 -13.77 11.59
N GLY A 84 16.54 -13.20 12.64
CA GLY A 84 16.20 -11.85 13.13
C GLY A 84 14.71 -11.71 13.44
N ASN A 85 14.14 -12.65 14.20
CA ASN A 85 12.68 -12.83 14.34
C ASN A 85 11.93 -11.60 14.87
N ILE A 86 12.62 -10.67 15.50
CA ILE A 86 12.06 -9.41 16.05
C ILE A 86 12.33 -8.19 15.15
N HIS A 87 12.98 -8.38 14.01
CA HIS A 87 13.35 -7.31 13.08
C HIS A 87 12.56 -7.41 11.79
N VAL A 88 11.96 -6.31 11.38
CA VAL A 88 11.35 -6.16 10.05
C VAL A 88 12.42 -6.30 8.95
N LYS A 89 12.09 -6.98 7.85
CA LYS A 89 13.02 -7.19 6.73
C LYS A 89 12.80 -6.24 5.57
N SER A 90 11.59 -5.70 5.42
CA SER A 90 11.24 -4.84 4.30
C SER A 90 9.98 -4.03 4.59
N TYR A 91 9.70 -3.01 3.78
CA TYR A 91 8.37 -2.43 3.68
C TYR A 91 8.01 -2.16 2.22
N SER A 92 7.61 -3.20 1.49
CA SER A 92 7.06 -3.02 0.14
C SER A 92 5.70 -2.32 0.24
N ASN A 93 5.54 -1.19 -0.45
CA ASN A 93 4.39 -0.32 -0.25
C ASN A 93 4.05 0.52 -1.50
N VAL A 94 2.88 1.15 -1.48
CA VAL A 94 2.52 2.24 -2.38
C VAL A 94 2.41 3.52 -1.56
N ALA A 95 3.12 4.56 -1.98
CA ALA A 95 3.28 5.80 -1.23
C ALA A 95 2.72 7.01 -1.99
N LEU A 96 1.89 7.80 -1.31
CA LEU A 96 1.62 9.18 -1.66
C LEU A 96 2.67 10.06 -0.97
N GLU A 97 3.60 10.57 -1.74
CA GLU A 97 4.70 11.42 -1.26
C GLU A 97 4.38 12.91 -1.44
N ASN A 98 5.17 13.78 -0.80
CA ASN A 98 5.10 15.23 -0.95
C ASN A 98 3.71 15.84 -0.69
N ILE A 99 2.97 15.31 0.30
CA ILE A 99 1.62 15.78 0.64
C ILE A 99 1.65 17.25 1.07
N ASN A 100 2.67 17.64 1.85
CA ASN A 100 2.98 19.02 2.24
C ASN A 100 1.78 19.81 2.80
N LYS A 101 0.89 19.12 3.52
CA LYS A 101 -0.33 19.70 4.09
C LYS A 101 -0.34 19.57 5.61
N LYS A 102 -0.65 20.67 6.30
CA LYS A 102 -0.85 20.63 7.76
C LYS A 102 -1.99 19.69 8.12
N VAL A 103 -1.87 18.91 9.19
CA VAL A 103 -2.95 18.03 9.67
C VAL A 103 -4.24 18.81 9.88
N SER A 104 -4.16 20.02 10.44
CA SER A 104 -5.30 20.92 10.64
C SER A 104 -5.99 21.37 9.35
N ALA A 105 -5.32 21.29 8.20
CA ALA A 105 -5.87 21.67 6.90
C ALA A 105 -6.49 20.49 6.15
N ILE A 106 -6.20 19.24 6.55
CA ILE A 106 -6.75 18.03 5.91
C ILE A 106 -8.24 17.91 6.29
N LYS A 107 -9.09 17.69 5.28
CA LYS A 107 -10.54 17.57 5.45
C LYS A 107 -11.02 16.12 5.45
N SER A 108 -10.33 15.26 4.71
CA SER A 108 -10.53 13.82 4.73
C SER A 108 -9.32 13.12 4.11
N ILE A 109 -9.14 11.85 4.47
CA ILE A 109 -8.16 10.94 3.88
C ILE A 109 -8.90 9.65 3.48
N PRO A 110 -9.79 9.70 2.47
CA PRO A 110 -10.55 8.52 2.08
C PRO A 110 -9.61 7.49 1.44
N THR A 111 -9.80 6.24 1.84
CA THR A 111 -9.02 5.11 1.38
C THR A 111 -9.89 3.87 1.16
N LYS A 112 -9.47 3.05 0.22
CA LYS A 112 -9.99 1.71 -0.02
C LYS A 112 -8.82 0.78 -0.23
N TRP A 113 -8.81 -0.35 0.47
CA TRP A 113 -7.77 -1.35 0.36
C TRP A 113 -8.35 -2.77 0.47
N THR A 114 -8.24 -3.52 -0.62
CA THR A 114 -8.59 -4.93 -0.69
C THR A 114 -7.34 -5.75 -0.92
N TRP A 115 -7.04 -6.62 0.03
CA TRP A 115 -5.80 -7.40 0.03
C TRP A 115 -6.03 -8.81 0.59
N ARG A 116 -5.15 -9.74 0.21
CA ARG A 116 -5.11 -11.11 0.73
C ARG A 116 -3.66 -11.48 1.02
N TYR A 117 -3.48 -12.38 1.99
CA TYR A 117 -2.17 -12.81 2.44
C TYR A 117 -2.18 -14.30 2.75
N THR A 118 -1.28 -15.05 2.12
CA THR A 118 -1.05 -16.46 2.41
C THR A 118 0.42 -16.70 2.72
N GLY A 119 0.73 -17.78 3.41
CA GLY A 119 2.10 -18.16 3.77
C GLY A 119 2.13 -19.22 4.86
N THR A 120 3.33 -19.71 5.18
CA THR A 120 3.56 -20.67 6.25
C THR A 120 4.44 -20.04 7.34
N ASN A 121 4.08 -20.25 8.61
CA ASN A 121 4.77 -19.69 9.77
C ASN A 121 5.01 -18.17 9.65
N MET A 122 4.03 -17.47 9.09
CA MET A 122 4.15 -16.05 8.71
C MET A 122 3.96 -15.14 9.92
N VAL A 123 4.98 -14.32 10.17
CA VAL A 123 4.95 -13.19 11.11
C VAL A 123 5.11 -11.91 10.29
N SER A 124 4.05 -11.11 10.22
CA SER A 124 3.99 -9.91 9.39
C SER A 124 2.79 -9.04 9.76
N ASP A 125 2.86 -7.74 9.46
CA ASP A 125 1.68 -6.88 9.40
C ASP A 125 1.28 -6.49 7.97
N VAL A 126 0.09 -5.90 7.87
CA VAL A 126 -0.38 -5.13 6.73
C VAL A 126 -0.83 -3.79 7.27
N SER A 127 -0.20 -2.71 6.82
CA SER A 127 -0.27 -1.44 7.52
C SER A 127 -0.28 -0.25 6.55
N TYR A 128 -1.05 0.76 6.92
CA TYR A 128 -0.75 2.12 6.50
C TYR A 128 0.38 2.66 7.37
N ASP A 129 1.24 3.48 6.78
CA ASP A 129 2.33 4.17 7.47
C ASP A 129 2.31 5.66 7.09
N LEU A 130 2.02 6.53 8.07
CA LEU A 130 1.77 7.95 7.86
C LEU A 130 2.83 8.77 8.60
N TRP A 131 3.48 9.67 7.87
CA TRP A 131 4.59 10.46 8.39
C TRP A 131 4.22 11.93 8.57
N LEU A 132 4.61 12.49 9.72
CA LEU A 132 4.43 13.90 10.04
C LEU A 132 5.75 14.58 10.43
N ALA A 133 5.95 15.80 9.92
CA ALA A 133 7.10 16.66 10.22
C ALA A 133 6.63 18.02 10.77
N PRO A 134 7.47 18.74 11.54
CA PRO A 134 7.10 20.06 12.08
C PRO A 134 6.91 21.14 11.00
N SER A 135 7.54 20.97 9.83
CA SER A 135 7.38 21.85 8.66
C SER A 135 7.78 21.11 7.37
N VAL A 136 7.44 21.66 6.21
CA VAL A 136 7.86 21.12 4.91
C VAL A 136 9.39 21.10 4.84
N GLY A 137 9.97 19.94 4.49
CA GLY A 137 11.42 19.75 4.38
C GLY A 137 12.13 19.43 5.69
N ALA A 138 11.46 19.50 6.85
CA ALA A 138 12.02 19.03 8.11
C ALA A 138 11.96 17.50 8.22
N ALA A 139 12.85 16.92 9.03
CA ALA A 139 12.78 15.50 9.36
C ALA A 139 11.46 15.15 10.07
N ASN A 140 10.94 13.96 9.77
CA ASN A 140 9.74 13.45 10.44
C ASN A 140 9.98 13.31 11.95
N LYS A 141 8.91 13.53 12.72
CA LYS A 141 8.91 13.40 14.19
C LYS A 141 7.82 12.46 14.69
N TYR A 142 6.79 12.22 13.88
CA TYR A 142 5.80 11.20 14.17
C TYR A 142 5.64 10.24 12.99
N GLU A 143 5.51 8.97 13.35
CA GLU A 143 5.12 7.86 12.50
C GLU A 143 3.79 7.34 13.03
N ILE A 144 2.77 7.22 12.17
CA ILE A 144 1.46 6.76 12.56
C ILE A 144 1.12 5.55 11.71
N MET A 145 1.24 4.38 12.31
CA MET A 145 0.90 3.13 11.66
C MET A 145 -0.54 2.73 11.95
N ILE A 146 -1.25 2.25 10.94
CA ILE A 146 -2.60 1.71 11.07
C ILE A 146 -2.59 0.30 10.49
N TRP A 147 -2.44 -0.69 11.36
CA TRP A 147 -2.30 -2.09 11.00
C TRP A 147 -3.68 -2.69 10.75
N VAL A 148 -4.06 -2.75 9.47
CA VAL A 148 -5.27 -3.41 9.00
C VAL A 148 -5.14 -4.93 9.04
N GLY A 149 -3.93 -5.48 9.17
CA GLY A 149 -3.69 -6.90 9.38
C GLY A 149 -2.49 -7.15 10.28
N SER A 150 -2.56 -8.20 11.09
CA SER A 150 -1.41 -8.73 11.85
C SER A 150 -1.45 -10.26 11.84
N TYR A 151 -0.29 -10.88 11.69
CA TYR A 151 -0.11 -12.33 11.56
C TYR A 151 1.01 -12.82 12.46
N GLY A 152 0.86 -14.04 12.98
CA GLY A 152 1.94 -14.77 13.66
C GLY A 152 2.48 -14.14 14.94
N GLY A 153 1.75 -13.19 15.53
CA GLY A 153 2.20 -12.47 16.73
C GLY A 153 3.10 -11.26 16.47
N ALA A 154 3.08 -10.72 15.25
CA ALA A 154 3.72 -9.43 14.96
C ALA A 154 3.24 -8.36 15.94
N GLY A 155 4.18 -7.67 16.59
CA GLY A 155 3.92 -6.66 17.61
C GLY A 155 4.39 -5.27 17.15
N PRO A 156 3.60 -4.21 17.39
CA PRO A 156 4.02 -2.85 17.09
C PRO A 156 5.10 -2.36 18.08
N ILE A 157 5.77 -1.27 17.73
CA ILE A 157 6.66 -0.56 18.64
C ILE A 157 5.86 -0.06 19.85
N SER A 158 6.30 -0.41 21.06
CA SER A 158 5.59 -0.03 22.29
C SER A 158 6.49 0.07 23.52
N ASP A 159 6.41 1.21 24.22
CA ASP A 159 7.02 1.43 25.54
C ASP A 159 6.36 0.58 26.64
N SER A 160 5.09 0.23 26.48
CA SER A 160 4.29 -0.56 27.44
C SER A 160 4.21 -2.05 27.07
N GLY A 161 5.03 -2.49 26.11
CA GLY A 161 5.01 -3.85 25.57
C GLY A 161 3.64 -4.18 24.97
N SER A 162 3.00 -5.24 25.47
CA SER A 162 1.74 -5.74 24.90
C SER A 162 0.48 -5.03 25.41
N THR A 163 0.62 -4.08 26.34
CA THR A 163 -0.52 -3.36 26.92
C THR A 163 -0.84 -2.12 26.06
N PRO A 164 -2.03 -2.04 25.45
CA PRO A 164 -2.40 -0.87 24.65
C PRO A 164 -2.71 0.34 25.54
N LEU A 165 -2.39 1.54 25.05
CA LEU A 165 -2.74 2.82 25.67
C LEU A 165 -4.25 3.07 25.67
N ALA A 166 -4.92 2.62 24.62
CA ALA A 166 -6.35 2.78 24.44
C ALA A 166 -6.91 1.70 23.52
N THR A 167 -8.21 1.44 23.63
CA THR A 167 -8.98 0.69 22.62
C THR A 167 -10.06 1.61 22.06
N LEU A 168 -10.10 1.73 20.73
CA LEU A 168 -10.89 2.75 20.02
C LEU A 168 -11.73 2.11 18.93
N THR A 169 -12.88 2.70 18.64
CA THR A 169 -13.70 2.33 17.47
C THR A 169 -13.60 3.42 16.42
N ILE A 170 -12.99 3.10 15.27
CA ILE A 170 -12.81 4.02 14.13
C ILE A 170 -13.15 3.26 12.86
N ASN A 171 -13.94 3.87 11.96
CA ASN A 171 -14.43 3.25 10.72
C ASN A 171 -15.12 1.89 10.94
N GLY A 172 -15.85 1.74 12.06
CA GLY A 172 -16.56 0.49 12.39
C GLY A 172 -15.67 -0.68 12.85
N ALA A 173 -14.35 -0.50 12.91
CA ALA A 173 -13.41 -1.49 13.44
C ALA A 173 -12.88 -1.08 14.82
N GLN A 174 -12.50 -2.06 15.64
CA GLN A 174 -11.83 -1.83 16.92
C GLN A 174 -10.31 -1.88 16.75
N TRP A 175 -9.63 -0.92 17.37
CA TRP A 175 -8.20 -0.69 17.26
C TRP A 175 -7.57 -0.61 18.65
N LYS A 176 -6.48 -1.33 18.86
CA LYS A 176 -5.61 -1.18 20.03
C LYS A 176 -4.51 -0.18 19.69
N LEU A 177 -4.38 0.90 20.46
CA LEU A 177 -3.37 1.92 20.26
C LEU A 177 -2.12 1.61 21.09
N PHE A 178 -0.96 1.65 20.46
CA PHE A 178 0.36 1.54 21.08
C PHE A 178 1.19 2.79 20.77
N ARG A 179 2.21 3.05 21.59
CA ARG A 179 3.19 4.10 21.37
C ARG A 179 4.57 3.63 21.81
N GLY A 180 5.60 3.96 21.03
CA GLY A 180 7.00 3.89 21.47
C GLY A 180 7.93 4.67 20.53
N PRO A 181 9.21 4.82 20.89
CA PRO A 181 10.19 5.53 20.09
C PRO A 181 10.80 4.65 18.99
N ASN A 182 11.16 5.27 17.87
CA ASN A 182 12.02 4.68 16.85
C ASN A 182 13.09 5.71 16.44
N GLY A 183 14.23 5.70 17.14
CA GLY A 183 15.20 6.79 17.06
C GLY A 183 14.59 8.12 17.51
N ASP A 184 14.65 9.13 16.64
CA ASP A 184 14.13 10.48 16.90
C ASP A 184 12.63 10.66 16.59
N THR A 185 11.93 9.57 16.25
CA THR A 185 10.50 9.58 15.93
C THR A 185 9.69 8.94 17.05
N THR A 186 8.48 9.47 17.30
CA THR A 186 7.48 8.78 18.11
C THR A 186 6.53 8.03 17.20
N VAL A 187 6.45 6.71 17.38
CA VAL A 187 5.57 5.83 16.61
C VAL A 187 4.28 5.60 17.39
N TYR A 188 3.15 5.87 16.75
CA TYR A 188 1.83 5.45 17.21
C TYR A 188 1.29 4.37 16.30
N SER A 189 0.93 3.21 16.85
CA SER A 189 0.41 2.10 16.05
C SER A 189 -1.00 1.73 16.48
N PHE A 190 -1.96 1.87 15.57
CA PHE A 190 -3.33 1.39 15.74
C PHE A 190 -3.43 -0.01 15.14
N VAL A 191 -3.57 -1.03 15.99
CA VAL A 191 -3.66 -2.42 15.55
C VAL A 191 -5.10 -2.90 15.58
N ALA A 192 -5.64 -3.28 14.42
CA ALA A 192 -6.99 -3.83 14.35
C ALA A 192 -7.10 -5.11 15.18
N THR A 193 -8.19 -5.27 15.93
CA THR A 193 -8.41 -6.49 16.72
C THR A 193 -8.76 -7.71 15.85
N LYS A 194 -9.12 -7.47 14.58
CA LYS A 194 -9.38 -8.48 13.55
C LYS A 194 -8.86 -7.96 12.20
N ASN A 195 -8.28 -8.85 11.40
CA ASN A 195 -7.76 -8.48 10.08
C ASN A 195 -8.87 -7.93 9.16
N GLN A 196 -8.63 -6.75 8.60
CA GLN A 196 -9.50 -5.99 7.71
C GLN A 196 -9.05 -6.19 6.25
N GLY A 197 -9.27 -7.39 5.70
CA GLY A 197 -8.88 -7.71 4.31
C GLY A 197 -9.62 -6.93 3.23
N ASN A 198 -10.74 -6.28 3.58
CA ASN A 198 -11.45 -5.31 2.74
C ASN A 198 -11.73 -4.09 3.63
N PHE A 199 -10.82 -3.12 3.62
CA PHE A 199 -10.94 -1.90 4.42
C PHE A 199 -11.35 -0.73 3.53
N GLU A 200 -12.36 0.02 3.94
CA GLU A 200 -12.82 1.24 3.28
C GLU A 200 -13.23 2.25 4.35
N GLY A 201 -12.76 3.48 4.25
CA GLY A 201 -13.03 4.50 5.25
C GLY A 201 -12.14 5.74 5.12
N ASP A 202 -12.10 6.55 6.16
CA ASP A 202 -11.29 7.76 6.25
C ASP A 202 -10.16 7.57 7.28
N LEU A 203 -8.91 7.93 6.95
CA LEU A 203 -7.79 7.86 7.90
C LEU A 203 -7.67 9.10 8.80
N LEU A 204 -8.33 10.22 8.48
CA LEU A 204 -8.27 11.45 9.28
C LEU A 204 -8.73 11.27 10.74
N PRO A 205 -9.73 10.44 11.08
CA PRO A 205 -10.12 10.19 12.47
C PRO A 205 -8.98 9.65 13.35
N PHE A 206 -8.04 8.88 12.80
CA PHE A 206 -6.87 8.40 13.54
C PHE A 206 -5.95 9.56 13.93
N LEU A 207 -5.61 10.43 12.97
CA LEU A 207 -4.82 11.64 13.23
C LEU A 207 -5.58 12.60 14.17
N THR A 208 -6.89 12.72 14.00
CA THR A 208 -7.74 13.56 14.87
C THR A 208 -7.70 13.08 16.31
N TYR A 209 -7.77 11.76 16.55
CA TYR A 209 -7.63 11.20 17.89
C TYR A 209 -6.27 11.56 18.49
N LEU A 210 -5.17 11.37 17.73
CA LEU A 210 -3.83 11.67 18.23
C LEU A 210 -3.65 13.17 18.56
N THR A 211 -4.17 14.05 17.72
CA THR A 211 -4.09 15.50 17.95
C THR A 211 -4.89 15.99 19.15
N LYS A 212 -6.03 15.35 19.45
CA LYS A 212 -6.88 15.71 20.59
C LYS A 212 -6.45 15.08 21.91
N SER A 213 -5.95 13.84 21.86
CA SER A 213 -5.81 13.00 23.05
C SER A 213 -4.37 12.58 23.35
N GLN A 214 -3.45 12.69 22.39
CA GLN A 214 -2.07 12.18 22.52
C GLN A 214 -1.00 13.27 22.30
N GLY A 215 -1.40 14.53 22.13
CA GLY A 215 -0.49 15.66 22.03
C GLY A 215 0.25 15.81 20.69
N VAL A 216 -0.14 15.06 19.65
CA VAL A 216 0.43 15.25 18.30
C VAL A 216 0.00 16.62 17.77
N PRO A 217 0.91 17.54 17.39
CA PRO A 217 0.48 18.88 17.01
C PRO A 217 -0.23 18.90 15.66
N SER A 218 -1.45 19.43 15.61
CA SER A 218 -2.22 19.56 14.35
C SER A 218 -1.58 20.54 13.35
N SER A 219 -0.62 21.36 13.80
CA SER A 219 0.18 22.24 12.97
C SER A 219 1.25 21.52 12.15
N TYR A 220 1.58 20.26 12.49
CA TYR A 220 2.55 19.47 11.77
C TYR A 220 2.03 19.13 10.37
N VAL A 221 2.98 18.91 9.47
CA VAL A 221 2.76 18.68 8.05
C VAL A 221 2.81 17.19 7.78
N ALA A 222 1.79 16.65 7.13
CA ALA A 222 1.83 15.33 6.53
C ALA A 222 2.82 15.34 5.36
N THR A 223 3.83 14.48 5.43
CA THR A 223 4.90 14.39 4.42
C THR A 223 4.60 13.28 3.43
N SER A 224 4.36 12.06 3.91
CA SER A 224 4.03 10.90 3.10
C SER A 224 3.05 9.96 3.79
N PHE A 225 2.11 9.41 3.03
CA PHE A 225 1.17 8.37 3.47
C PHE A 225 1.33 7.14 2.60
N GLN A 226 1.62 6.01 3.23
CA GLN A 226 2.05 4.79 2.57
C GLN A 226 1.12 3.63 2.98
N ALA A 227 1.07 2.58 2.16
CA ALA A 227 0.35 1.35 2.49
C ALA A 227 1.09 0.12 1.95
N GLY A 228 1.41 -0.81 2.84
CA GLY A 228 2.30 -1.93 2.55
C GLY A 228 2.23 -3.07 3.56
N THR A 229 3.30 -3.85 3.62
CA THR A 229 3.44 -4.97 4.54
C THR A 229 4.87 -5.05 5.07
N GLU A 230 5.01 -5.23 6.38
CA GLU A 230 6.29 -5.49 7.03
C GLU A 230 6.40 -6.99 7.39
N PRO A 231 7.26 -7.75 6.71
CA PRO A 231 7.52 -9.14 7.07
C PRO A 231 8.68 -9.25 8.07
N PHE A 232 8.51 -10.13 9.05
CA PHE A 232 9.55 -10.50 10.01
C PHE A 232 10.19 -11.83 9.61
N VAL A 233 9.39 -12.90 9.59
CA VAL A 233 9.79 -14.27 9.22
C VAL A 233 8.61 -15.03 8.62
N GLY A 234 8.90 -16.05 7.82
CA GLY A 234 7.88 -16.87 7.15
C GLY A 234 8.39 -17.45 5.83
N SER A 235 7.65 -18.41 5.28
CA SER A 235 8.00 -19.05 4.01
C SER A 235 6.82 -19.11 3.05
N ASN A 236 7.14 -19.00 1.75
CA ASN A 236 6.19 -18.97 0.64
C ASN A 236 5.05 -17.96 0.83
N CYS A 237 5.38 -16.83 1.45
CA CYS A 237 4.41 -15.79 1.76
C CYS A 237 4.08 -14.99 0.50
N VAL A 238 2.80 -14.72 0.28
CA VAL A 238 2.30 -13.92 -0.84
C VAL A 238 1.27 -12.93 -0.33
N PHE A 239 1.66 -11.65 -0.33
CA PHE A 239 0.74 -10.54 -0.13
C PHE A 239 0.26 -10.03 -1.49
N ALA A 240 -1.05 -9.95 -1.69
CA ALA A 240 -1.64 -9.49 -2.92
C ALA A 240 -2.69 -8.41 -2.66
N THR A 241 -2.49 -7.24 -3.26
CA THR A 241 -3.44 -6.13 -3.28
C THR A 241 -4.17 -6.12 -4.61
N SER A 242 -5.49 -6.35 -4.59
CA SER A 242 -6.33 -6.29 -5.80
C SER A 242 -6.81 -4.87 -6.07
N ALA A 243 -6.97 -4.05 -5.03
CA ALA A 243 -7.33 -2.64 -5.14
C ALA A 243 -6.77 -1.86 -3.94
N TYR A 244 -6.07 -0.77 -4.20
CA TYR A 244 -5.63 0.20 -3.21
C TYR A 244 -5.79 1.61 -3.77
N SER A 245 -6.49 2.49 -3.07
CA SER A 245 -6.57 3.90 -3.39
C SER A 245 -6.58 4.71 -2.11
N LEU A 246 -5.87 5.82 -2.11
CA LEU A 246 -5.87 6.81 -1.03
C LEU A 246 -6.00 8.20 -1.66
N SER A 247 -6.45 9.21 -0.92
CA SER A 247 -6.32 10.61 -1.32
C SER A 247 -6.30 11.49 -0.08
N VAL A 248 -5.80 12.71 -0.20
CA VAL A 248 -5.77 13.70 0.89
C VAL A 248 -6.49 14.95 0.40
N ASN A 249 -7.64 15.26 1.00
CA ASN A 249 -8.50 16.38 0.62
C ASN A 249 -8.37 17.57 1.56
#